data_AF-A0A4P7GLH8-F1
#
_entry.id   AF-A0A4P7GLH8-F1
#
_cell.length_a   1.000
_cell.length_b   1.000
_cell.length_c   1.000
_cell.angle_alpha   90.00
_cell.angle_beta   90.00
_cell.angle_gamma   90.00
#
_symmetry.space_group_name_H-M   'P 1'
#
loop_
_entity.id
_entity.type
_entity.pdbx_description
1 polymer ?
#
loop_
_entity_poly.entity_id
_entity_poly.type
_entity_poly.pdbx_seq_one_letter_code
_entity_poly.pdbx_strand_id
1 'polypeptide(L)'
;MDGLTTSSTEIDEATRAVRVAVAATTGSDRAADGVRVCATRIPGDVITIDPVPWWQGGGWRLPSGPRPPGLPPDAWVVAIYLDQHGWNAARMVVLPRRPTDPAGSFLPKSDSLVGLSNDTDWAKEIRAENVCSGSVRSVFQPGRSASTRWMTLGAASGDDGEDTVLFRKPGFLGIWHDVGHFRSDQYWAAFGGTSVDYRWRRG
;
A
#
# COMPACT_ATOMS: atom_id res chain seq x y z
N MET A 1 -12.99 -23.73 1.48
CA MET A 1 -12.66 -22.31 1.71
C MET A 1 -13.29 -21.96 3.04
N ASP A 2 -12.58 -22.23 4.12
CA ASP A 2 -13.06 -21.89 5.45
C ASP A 2 -12.80 -20.40 5.64
N GLY A 3 -13.84 -19.61 5.37
CA GLY A 3 -13.86 -18.21 5.74
C GLY A 3 -13.77 -18.14 7.25
N LEU A 4 -12.60 -17.78 7.76
CA LEU A 4 -12.45 -17.28 9.13
C LEU A 4 -13.26 -15.98 9.22
N THR A 5 -14.57 -16.12 9.44
CA THR A 5 -15.37 -15.06 10.03
C THR A 5 -14.90 -14.94 11.46
N THR A 6 -14.03 -13.98 11.74
CA THR A 6 -13.79 -13.52 13.11
C THR A 6 -15.15 -13.31 13.74
N SER A 7 -15.44 -14.02 14.84
CA SER A 7 -16.77 -14.00 15.42
C SER A 7 -17.11 -12.59 15.89
N SER A 8 -18.37 -12.17 15.83
CA SER A 8 -18.78 -10.85 16.33
C SER A 8 -18.33 -10.60 17.78
N THR A 9 -18.28 -11.66 18.57
CA THR A 9 -17.79 -11.65 19.95
C THR A 9 -16.30 -11.28 20.07
N GLU A 10 -15.44 -11.78 19.19
CA GLU A 10 -14.01 -11.43 19.18
C GLU A 10 -13.80 -9.95 18.78
N ILE A 11 -14.61 -9.45 17.84
CA ILE A 11 -14.56 -8.03 17.44
C ILE A 11 -15.04 -7.15 18.58
N ASP A 12 -16.11 -7.53 19.28
CA ASP A 12 -16.63 -6.77 20.43
C ASP A 12 -15.64 -6.74 21.60
N GLU A 13 -14.96 -7.86 21.86
CA GLU A 13 -13.92 -7.96 22.89
C GLU A 13 -12.69 -7.12 22.52
N ALA A 14 -12.21 -7.21 21.27
CA ALA A 14 -11.12 -6.38 20.78
C ALA A 14 -11.49 -4.88 20.84
N THR A 15 -12.72 -4.53 20.44
CA THR A 15 -13.23 -3.15 20.52
C THR A 15 -13.20 -2.66 21.96
N ARG A 16 -13.70 -3.45 22.91
CA ARG A 16 -13.68 -3.10 24.33
C ARG A 16 -12.26 -2.91 24.84
N ALA A 17 -11.36 -3.83 24.51
CA ALA A 17 -9.96 -3.77 24.94
C ALA A 17 -9.25 -2.52 24.40
N VAL A 18 -9.45 -2.19 23.12
CA VAL A 18 -8.87 -0.99 22.50
C VAL A 18 -9.44 0.28 23.15
N ARG A 19 -10.76 0.35 23.39
CA ARG A 19 -11.37 1.52 24.05
C ARG A 19 -10.80 1.76 25.43
N VAL A 20 -10.65 0.71 26.23
CA VAL A 20 -10.02 0.80 27.57
C VAL A 20 -8.58 1.32 27.47
N ALA A 21 -7.80 0.81 26.51
CA ALA A 21 -6.43 1.26 26.30
C ALA A 21 -6.34 2.74 25.89
N VAL A 22 -7.23 3.19 25.00
CA VAL A 22 -7.28 4.59 24.54
C VAL A 22 -7.72 5.52 25.66
N ALA A 23 -8.75 5.16 26.42
CA ALA A 23 -9.19 5.93 27.59
C ALA A 23 -8.05 6.10 28.61
N ALA A 24 -7.34 5.01 28.91
CA ALA A 24 -6.21 5.02 29.84
C ALA A 24 -5.03 5.88 29.34
N THR A 25 -4.74 5.85 28.03
CA THR A 25 -3.61 6.57 27.44
C THR A 25 -3.90 8.07 27.28
N THR A 26 -5.15 8.42 26.95
CA THR A 26 -5.55 9.81 26.65
C THR A 26 -6.19 10.53 27.83
N GLY A 27 -6.62 9.80 28.87
CA GLY A 27 -7.43 10.34 29.96
C GLY A 27 -8.82 10.81 29.51
N SER A 28 -9.32 10.32 28.36
CA SER A 28 -10.56 10.80 27.75
C SER A 28 -11.44 9.66 27.25
N ASP A 29 -12.57 9.45 27.94
CA ASP A 29 -13.62 8.53 27.48
C ASP A 29 -14.20 8.95 26.13
N ARG A 30 -14.23 10.26 25.86
CA ARG A 30 -14.68 10.79 24.56
C ARG A 30 -13.76 10.37 23.42
N ALA A 31 -12.44 10.31 23.66
CA ALA A 31 -11.49 9.80 22.68
C ALA A 31 -11.65 8.29 22.48
N ALA A 32 -11.95 7.54 23.55
CA ALA A 32 -12.22 6.11 23.48
C ALA A 32 -13.52 5.78 22.72
N ASP A 33 -14.58 6.54 22.94
CA ASP A 33 -15.86 6.35 22.24
C ASP A 33 -15.75 6.61 20.73
N GLY A 34 -14.80 7.46 20.33
CA GLY A 34 -14.47 7.71 18.92
C GLY A 34 -13.70 6.58 18.24
N VAL A 35 -13.25 5.55 18.98
CA VAL A 35 -12.46 4.46 18.41
C VAL A 35 -13.34 3.48 17.65
N ARG A 36 -13.00 3.27 16.38
CA ARG A 36 -13.55 2.22 15.53
C ARG A 36 -12.55 1.08 15.40
N VAL A 37 -13.03 -0.15 15.59
CA VAL A 37 -12.25 -1.37 15.35
C VAL A 37 -12.91 -2.12 14.21
N CYS A 38 -12.15 -2.37 13.16
CA CYS A 38 -12.59 -3.07 11.96
C CYS A 38 -11.76 -4.34 11.82
N ALA A 39 -12.42 -5.47 11.54
CA ALA A 39 -11.78 -6.77 11.43
C ALA A 39 -11.92 -7.36 10.02
N THR A 40 -11.87 -6.49 9.00
CA THR A 40 -11.92 -6.92 7.62
C THR A 40 -10.54 -7.39 7.17
N ARG A 41 -10.50 -8.50 6.44
CA ARG A 41 -9.27 -8.98 5.80
C ARG A 41 -9.14 -8.36 4.42
N ILE A 42 -8.02 -7.69 4.14
CA ILE A 42 -7.65 -7.31 2.79
C ILE A 42 -7.21 -8.57 2.03
N PRO A 43 -7.77 -8.85 0.84
CA PRO A 43 -7.45 -10.07 0.09
C PRO A 43 -6.05 -10.04 -0.52
N GLY A 44 -5.59 -11.20 -1.03
CA GLY A 44 -4.25 -11.37 -1.60
C GLY A 44 -3.15 -11.68 -0.57
N ASP A 45 -1.94 -11.90 -1.07
CA ASP A 45 -0.76 -12.15 -0.25
C ASP A 45 -0.26 -10.88 0.46
N VAL A 46 0.26 -11.04 1.67
CA VAL A 46 0.78 -9.92 2.45
C VAL A 46 2.22 -9.63 2.05
N ILE A 47 2.47 -8.41 1.57
CA ILE A 47 3.79 -7.88 1.24
C ILE A 47 4.36 -7.19 2.48
N THR A 48 5.39 -7.78 3.06
CA THR A 48 6.10 -7.24 4.23
C THR A 48 7.32 -6.44 3.80
N ILE A 49 7.49 -5.26 4.40
CA ILE A 49 8.64 -4.40 4.11
C ILE A 49 9.81 -4.73 5.05
N ASP A 50 9.55 -5.10 6.30
CA ASP A 50 10.56 -5.67 7.20
C ASP A 50 10.60 -7.20 7.03
N PRO A 51 11.75 -7.88 6.79
CA PRO A 51 13.15 -7.45 6.97
C PRO A 51 13.95 -7.29 5.67
N VAL A 52 13.47 -6.50 4.72
CA VAL A 52 14.23 -6.30 3.49
C VAL A 52 15.48 -5.41 3.75
N PRO A 53 16.67 -5.73 3.19
CA PRO A 53 17.90 -4.99 3.49
C PRO A 53 17.88 -3.49 3.15
N TRP A 54 17.01 -3.09 2.23
CA TRP A 54 16.87 -1.71 1.74
C TRP A 54 15.85 -0.88 2.55
N TRP A 55 15.14 -1.47 3.52
CA TRP A 55 14.27 -0.76 4.46
C TRP A 55 14.61 -1.18 5.89
N GLN A 56 15.26 -0.29 6.64
CA GLN A 56 15.71 -0.57 8.01
C GLN A 56 15.50 0.63 8.92
N GLY A 57 15.05 0.38 10.16
CA GLY A 57 14.83 1.44 11.14
C GLY A 57 13.77 2.45 10.72
N GLY A 58 12.74 2.01 9.98
CA GLY A 58 11.66 2.89 9.51
C GLY A 58 12.05 3.83 8.37
N GLY A 59 13.09 3.49 7.58
CA GLY A 59 13.55 4.31 6.47
C GLY A 59 14.20 3.53 5.34
N TRP A 60 14.15 4.11 4.13
CA TRP A 60 14.84 3.61 2.95
C TRP A 60 16.35 3.82 3.09
N ARG A 61 17.13 2.75 2.93
CA ARG A 61 18.60 2.81 2.86
C ARG A 61 19.05 2.63 1.43
N LEU A 62 20.01 3.46 1.00
CA LEU A 62 20.60 3.32 -0.33
C LEU A 62 21.32 1.96 -0.43
N PRO A 63 21.01 1.13 -1.45
CA PRO A 63 21.80 -0.05 -1.70
C PRO A 63 23.22 0.36 -2.14
N SER A 64 24.24 -0.36 -1.66
CA SER A 64 25.60 -0.23 -2.17
C SER A 64 25.66 -0.80 -3.58
N GLY A 65 25.50 0.04 -4.61
CA GLY A 65 25.53 -0.40 -6.00
C GLY A 65 25.33 0.73 -7.01
N PRO A 66 25.55 0.44 -8.30
CA PRO A 66 25.37 1.41 -9.38
C PRO A 66 23.89 1.83 -9.51
N ARG A 67 23.66 3.14 -9.57
CA ARG A 67 22.32 3.73 -9.73
C ARG A 67 21.83 3.52 -11.17
N PRO A 68 20.54 3.17 -11.40
CA PRO A 68 19.97 3.14 -12.74
C PRO A 68 20.08 4.52 -13.42
N PRO A 69 20.51 4.59 -14.69
CA PRO A 69 20.62 5.86 -15.40
C PRO A 69 19.23 6.50 -15.60
N GLY A 70 19.20 7.84 -15.61
CA GLY A 70 17.99 8.62 -15.87
C GLY A 70 17.04 8.78 -14.68
N LEU A 71 17.42 8.33 -13.49
CA LEU A 71 16.65 8.58 -12.26
C LEU A 71 17.31 9.63 -11.37
N PRO A 72 16.51 10.38 -10.61
CA PRO A 72 17.03 11.30 -9.62
C PRO A 72 17.91 10.62 -8.56
N PRO A 73 18.86 11.35 -7.94
CA PRO A 73 19.84 10.75 -7.04
C PRO A 73 19.24 10.18 -5.75
N ASP A 74 18.07 10.67 -5.38
CA ASP A 74 17.25 10.30 -4.22
C ASP A 74 16.15 9.29 -4.57
N ALA A 75 16.15 8.73 -5.78
CA ALA A 75 15.24 7.66 -6.15
C ALA A 75 15.74 6.30 -5.63
N TRP A 76 14.83 5.54 -5.02
CA TRP A 76 15.05 4.12 -4.72
C TRP A 76 14.40 3.25 -5.78
N VAL A 77 15.11 2.21 -6.23
CA VAL A 77 14.59 1.25 -7.19
C VAL A 77 14.69 -0.14 -6.60
N VAL A 78 13.54 -0.79 -6.50
CA VAL A 78 13.40 -2.08 -5.86
C VAL A 78 12.61 -3.03 -6.76
N ALA A 79 13.08 -4.27 -6.87
CA ALA A 79 12.26 -5.35 -7.39
C ALA A 79 11.41 -5.89 -6.25
N ILE A 80 10.09 -5.91 -6.42
CA ILE A 80 9.14 -6.46 -5.45
C ILE A 80 8.41 -7.64 -6.07
N TYR A 81 8.25 -8.71 -5.29
CA TYR A 81 7.32 -9.79 -5.58
C TYR A 81 6.00 -9.46 -4.90
N LEU A 82 4.92 -9.54 -5.68
CA LEU A 82 3.58 -9.16 -5.26
C LEU A 82 2.80 -10.37 -4.72
N ASP A 83 3.34 -11.57 -4.87
CA ASP A 83 2.82 -12.81 -4.32
C ASP A 83 3.96 -13.69 -3.78
N GLN A 84 3.60 -14.67 -2.98
CA GLN A 84 4.53 -15.61 -2.33
C GLN A 84 5.23 -16.57 -3.30
N HIS A 85 4.69 -16.77 -4.50
CA HIS A 85 5.24 -17.66 -5.52
C HIS A 85 6.23 -16.95 -6.45
N GLY A 86 6.33 -15.62 -6.36
CA GLY A 86 7.16 -14.78 -7.21
C GLY A 86 6.65 -14.63 -8.65
N TRP A 87 5.42 -15.06 -8.96
CA TRP A 87 4.88 -15.02 -10.33
C TRP A 87 4.46 -13.63 -10.77
N ASN A 88 4.12 -12.78 -9.82
CA ASN A 88 3.82 -11.38 -10.04
C ASN A 88 4.94 -10.55 -9.44
N ALA A 89 5.60 -9.78 -10.29
CA ALA A 89 6.67 -8.89 -9.88
C ALA A 89 6.44 -7.49 -10.43
N ALA A 90 6.87 -6.48 -9.67
CA ALA A 90 6.93 -5.11 -10.12
C ALA A 90 8.31 -4.53 -9.84
N ARG A 91 8.73 -3.61 -10.71
CA ARG A 91 9.77 -2.65 -10.37
C ARG A 91 9.10 -1.48 -9.66
N MET A 92 9.48 -1.23 -8.43
CA MET A 92 9.02 -0.11 -7.61
C MET A 92 10.06 0.99 -7.63
N VAL A 93 9.67 2.21 -7.98
CA VAL A 93 10.51 3.41 -7.87
C VAL A 93 9.93 4.34 -6.82
N VAL A 94 10.67 4.58 -5.75
CA VAL A 94 10.25 5.46 -4.66
C VAL A 94 11.00 6.78 -4.75
N LEU A 95 10.27 7.89 -4.65
CA LEU A 95 10.78 9.26 -4.73
C LEU A 95 10.25 10.06 -3.53
N PRO A 96 11.08 10.86 -2.82
CA PRO A 96 10.62 11.70 -1.70
C PRO A 96 9.87 12.97 -2.16
N ARG A 97 9.42 13.05 -3.42
CA ARG A 97 8.76 14.22 -4.01
C ARG A 97 7.79 13.81 -5.10
N ARG A 98 6.96 14.76 -5.56
CA ARG A 98 6.05 14.54 -6.70
C ARG A 98 6.84 14.40 -8.02
N PRO A 99 6.60 13.34 -8.82
CA PRO A 99 7.33 13.12 -10.07
C PRO A 99 6.93 14.10 -11.19
N THR A 100 5.75 14.71 -11.09
CA THR A 100 5.22 15.67 -12.08
C THR A 100 5.56 17.13 -11.77
N ASP A 101 6.31 17.40 -10.70
CA ASP A 101 6.66 18.76 -10.26
C ASP A 101 8.19 18.99 -10.32
N PRO A 102 8.70 19.76 -11.30
CA PRO A 102 10.13 20.04 -11.43
C PRO A 102 10.68 20.92 -10.28
N ALA A 103 9.83 21.62 -9.53
CA ALA A 103 10.23 22.34 -8.31
C ALA A 103 10.35 21.40 -7.09
N GLY A 104 9.89 20.15 -7.20
CA GLY A 104 10.12 19.10 -6.21
C GLY A 104 9.39 19.32 -4.89
N SER A 105 8.11 19.71 -4.92
CA SER A 105 7.32 19.76 -3.68
C SER A 105 7.30 18.39 -2.98
N PHE A 106 7.68 18.42 -1.70
CA PHE A 106 7.56 17.29 -0.80
C PHE A 106 6.08 16.99 -0.55
N LEU A 107 5.74 15.70 -0.46
CA LEU A 107 4.42 15.27 -0.03
C LEU A 107 4.35 15.30 1.51
N PRO A 108 3.22 15.73 2.09
CA PRO A 108 2.97 15.51 3.52
C PRO A 108 3.13 14.04 3.88
N LYS A 109 3.54 13.74 5.12
CA LYS A 109 3.68 12.34 5.58
C LYS A 109 2.36 11.56 5.57
N SER A 110 1.24 12.27 5.67
CA SER A 110 -0.12 11.74 5.51
C SER A 110 -0.49 11.41 4.06
N ASP A 111 0.33 11.78 3.08
CA ASP A 111 -0.02 11.67 1.67
C ASP A 111 0.98 10.77 0.95
N SER A 112 0.49 10.04 -0.05
CA SER A 112 1.33 9.23 -0.93
C SER A 112 0.82 9.30 -2.35
N LEU A 113 1.71 9.39 -3.33
CA LEU A 113 1.34 9.28 -4.75
C LEU A 113 1.66 7.87 -5.24
N VAL A 114 0.65 7.17 -5.73
CA VAL A 114 0.81 5.80 -6.24
C VAL A 114 0.61 5.79 -7.75
N GLY A 115 1.66 5.37 -8.44
CA GLY A 115 1.74 5.26 -9.88
C GLY A 115 1.67 3.82 -10.33
N LEU A 116 0.97 3.57 -11.44
CA LEU A 116 0.96 2.29 -12.13
C LEU A 116 1.37 2.47 -13.59
N SER A 117 2.45 1.80 -13.97
CA SER A 117 2.83 1.51 -15.35
C SER A 117 2.87 -0.02 -15.57
N ASN A 118 2.76 -0.48 -16.82
CA ASN A 118 2.55 -1.90 -17.09
C ASN A 118 3.38 -2.37 -18.28
N ASP A 119 4.25 -3.36 -18.07
CA ASP A 119 5.07 -3.97 -19.12
C ASP A 119 4.44 -5.25 -19.71
N THR A 120 3.28 -5.64 -19.19
CA THR A 120 2.55 -6.87 -19.56
C THR A 120 1.40 -6.54 -20.50
N ASP A 121 1.01 -7.50 -21.35
CA ASP A 121 -0.07 -7.30 -22.32
C ASP A 121 -1.47 -7.39 -21.69
N TRP A 122 -1.55 -7.75 -20.41
CA TRP A 122 -2.80 -7.90 -19.69
C TRP A 122 -3.01 -6.74 -18.74
N ALA A 123 -4.28 -6.45 -18.48
CA ALA A 123 -4.68 -5.38 -17.59
C ALA A 123 -4.08 -5.53 -16.18
N LYS A 124 -3.89 -4.41 -15.48
CA LYS A 124 -3.42 -4.31 -14.10
C LYS A 124 -4.17 -3.20 -13.38
N GLU A 125 -4.37 -3.39 -12.09
CA GLU A 125 -5.00 -2.40 -11.22
C GLU A 125 -4.25 -2.35 -9.90
N ILE A 126 -4.07 -1.14 -9.36
CA ILE A 126 -3.72 -0.94 -7.95
C ILE A 126 -4.94 -0.27 -7.32
N ARG A 127 -5.51 -0.91 -6.30
CA ARG A 127 -6.56 -0.33 -5.47
C ARG A 127 -5.98 0.24 -4.21
N ALA A 128 -6.61 1.28 -3.69
CA ALA A 128 -6.37 1.78 -2.37
C ALA A 128 -7.49 1.27 -1.47
N GLU A 129 -7.12 0.62 -0.38
CA GLU A 129 -8.03 -0.10 0.51
C GLU A 129 -8.05 0.58 1.87
N ASN A 130 -9.24 0.69 2.45
CA ASN A 130 -9.48 1.03 3.84
C ASN A 130 -10.05 -0.22 4.53
N VAL A 131 -9.53 -0.58 5.69
CA VAL A 131 -9.93 -1.80 6.42
C VAL A 131 -11.38 -1.73 6.89
N CYS A 132 -11.90 -0.53 7.15
CA CYS A 132 -13.27 -0.29 7.57
C CYS A 132 -14.26 -0.13 6.41
N SER A 133 -13.89 0.60 5.35
CA SER A 133 -14.80 0.96 4.25
C SER A 133 -14.54 0.23 2.92
N GLY A 134 -13.45 -0.54 2.82
CA GLY A 134 -13.07 -1.32 1.64
C GLY A 134 -12.35 -0.50 0.58
N SER A 135 -12.56 -0.84 -0.69
CA SER A 135 -11.89 -0.18 -1.82
C SER A 135 -12.37 1.26 -1.98
N VAL A 136 -11.43 2.21 -1.84
CA VAL A 136 -11.72 3.65 -1.92
C VAL A 136 -11.39 4.22 -3.31
N ARG A 137 -10.24 3.83 -3.88
CA ARG A 137 -9.68 4.40 -5.13
C ARG A 137 -8.96 3.33 -5.94
N SER A 138 -8.72 3.61 -7.23
CA SER A 138 -7.91 2.72 -8.05
C SER A 138 -7.20 3.44 -9.20
N VAL A 139 -6.03 2.93 -9.58
CA VAL A 139 -5.40 3.21 -10.88
C VAL A 139 -5.37 1.94 -11.72
N PHE A 140 -5.75 2.07 -12.99
CA PHE A 140 -5.93 0.95 -13.91
C PHE A 140 -5.13 1.14 -15.20
N GLN A 141 -4.47 0.09 -15.66
CA GLN A 141 -3.81 -0.01 -16.97
C GLN A 141 -4.43 -1.17 -17.75
N PRO A 142 -5.01 -0.95 -18.95
CA PRO A 142 -5.68 -2.01 -19.73
C PRO A 142 -4.71 -3.03 -20.34
N GLY A 143 -3.44 -2.67 -20.50
CA GLY A 143 -2.41 -3.49 -21.13
C GLY A 143 -1.06 -2.79 -21.04
N ARG A 144 -0.15 -3.12 -21.95
CA ARG A 144 1.21 -2.57 -21.93
C ARG A 144 1.17 -1.05 -22.12
N SER A 145 1.75 -0.32 -21.17
CA SER A 145 1.90 1.12 -21.21
C SER A 145 3.10 1.55 -20.38
N ALA A 146 3.99 2.32 -21.01
CA ALA A 146 5.11 2.97 -20.32
C ALA A 146 4.67 4.24 -19.56
N SER A 147 3.49 4.78 -19.85
CA SER A 147 2.96 5.97 -19.21
C SER A 147 2.34 5.62 -17.86
N THR A 148 2.91 6.15 -16.78
CA THR A 148 2.42 5.95 -15.42
C THR A 148 1.12 6.72 -15.19
N ARG A 149 0.08 6.01 -14.71
CA ARG A 149 -1.15 6.63 -14.22
C ARG A 149 -1.08 6.74 -12.70
N TRP A 150 -1.45 7.89 -12.17
CA TRP A 150 -1.25 8.24 -10.77
C TRP A 150 -2.57 8.40 -10.03
N MET A 151 -2.59 8.00 -8.76
CA MET A 151 -3.59 8.40 -7.77
C MET A 151 -2.89 8.99 -6.55
N THR A 152 -3.56 9.93 -5.91
CA THR A 152 -3.16 10.46 -4.61
C THR A 152 -3.92 9.71 -3.52
N LEU A 153 -3.18 9.28 -2.50
CA LEU A 153 -3.70 8.66 -1.29
C LEU A 153 -3.49 9.58 -0.10
N GLY A 154 -4.42 9.54 0.85
CA GLY A 154 -4.35 10.17 2.16
C GLY A 154 -4.55 9.13 3.27
N ALA A 155 -3.74 9.20 4.31
CA ALA A 155 -3.76 8.25 5.41
C ALA A 155 -5.13 8.16 6.06
N ALA A 156 -5.54 6.93 6.37
CA ALA A 156 -6.85 6.66 6.93
C ALA A 156 -7.08 7.40 8.26
N SER A 157 -8.29 7.92 8.42
CA SER A 157 -8.82 8.44 9.67
C SER A 157 -10.26 7.94 9.82
N GLY A 158 -10.43 6.80 10.48
CA GLY A 158 -11.70 6.09 10.53
C GLY A 158 -12.09 5.56 9.14
N ASP A 159 -13.23 6.01 8.61
CA ASP A 159 -13.81 5.50 7.35
C ASP A 159 -13.28 6.21 6.11
N ASP A 160 -12.61 7.34 6.33
CA ASP A 160 -12.01 8.17 5.30
C ASP A 160 -10.54 7.83 5.13
N GLY A 161 -10.01 8.06 3.93
CA GLY A 161 -8.63 7.79 3.58
C GLY A 161 -8.34 6.30 3.40
N GLU A 162 -7.07 5.96 3.25
CA GLU A 162 -6.64 4.64 2.83
C GLU A 162 -5.57 4.08 3.78
N ASP A 163 -5.66 2.78 4.07
CA ASP A 163 -4.75 2.07 4.96
C ASP A 163 -3.56 1.48 4.19
N THR A 164 -3.79 1.05 2.95
CA THR A 164 -2.77 0.41 2.12
C THR A 164 -3.19 0.37 0.64
N VAL A 165 -2.37 -0.28 -0.19
CA VAL A 165 -2.66 -0.61 -1.58
C VAL A 165 -2.71 -2.11 -1.83
N LEU A 166 -3.60 -2.50 -2.75
CA LEU A 166 -3.83 -3.87 -3.21
C LEU A 166 -3.56 -3.98 -4.71
N PHE A 167 -2.69 -4.91 -5.09
CA PHE A 167 -2.35 -5.20 -6.49
C PHE A 167 -3.30 -6.24 -7.07
N ARG A 168 -3.83 -5.98 -8.26
CA ARG A 168 -4.81 -6.86 -8.90
C ARG A 168 -4.51 -7.07 -10.37
N LYS A 169 -4.92 -8.23 -10.88
CA LYS A 169 -4.84 -8.57 -12.31
C LYS A 169 -6.00 -9.47 -12.73
N PRO A 170 -6.38 -9.50 -14.01
CA PRO A 170 -7.21 -10.57 -14.52
C PRO A 170 -6.43 -11.89 -14.51
N GLY A 171 -7.12 -12.97 -14.18
CA GLY A 171 -6.62 -14.34 -14.26
C GLY A 171 -7.44 -15.15 -15.25
N PHE A 172 -7.74 -16.40 -14.89
CA PHE A 172 -8.45 -17.30 -15.79
C PHE A 172 -9.86 -16.76 -16.10
N LEU A 173 -10.25 -16.79 -17.38
CA LEU A 173 -11.53 -16.27 -17.89
C LEU A 173 -11.76 -14.76 -17.65
N GLY A 174 -10.71 -13.98 -17.37
CA GLY A 174 -10.83 -12.54 -17.15
C GLY A 174 -11.39 -12.16 -15.77
N ILE A 175 -11.55 -13.11 -14.86
CA ILE A 175 -11.92 -12.84 -13.46
C ILE A 175 -10.74 -12.12 -12.79
N TRP A 176 -11.03 -11.06 -12.05
CA TRP A 176 -10.01 -10.31 -11.32
C TRP A 176 -9.56 -11.07 -10.08
N HIS A 177 -8.25 -11.14 -9.89
CA HIS A 177 -7.61 -11.70 -8.70
C HIS A 177 -6.83 -10.63 -7.96
N ASP A 178 -6.98 -10.71 -6.65
CA ASP A 178 -6.21 -9.96 -5.67
C ASP A 178 -4.87 -10.67 -5.48
N VAL A 179 -3.78 -10.02 -5.89
CA VAL A 179 -2.44 -10.61 -5.94
C VAL A 179 -1.77 -10.46 -4.58
N GLY A 180 -1.64 -9.23 -4.11
CA GLY A 180 -1.09 -8.95 -2.78
C GLY A 180 -1.23 -7.49 -2.39
N HIS A 181 -1.01 -7.21 -1.11
CA HIS A 181 -1.13 -5.89 -0.52
C HIS A 181 -0.03 -5.65 0.50
N PHE A 182 0.38 -4.40 0.71
CA PHE A 182 1.25 -4.09 1.85
C PHE A 182 0.48 -4.15 3.15
N ARG A 183 1.13 -4.55 4.25
CA ARG A 183 0.49 -4.45 5.56
C ARG A 183 0.14 -2.99 5.89
N SER A 184 -1.07 -2.75 6.37
CA SER A 184 -1.56 -1.40 6.72
C SER A 184 -0.68 -0.69 7.75
N ASP A 185 -0.14 -1.43 8.74
CA ASP A 185 0.76 -0.89 9.76
C ASP A 185 2.15 -0.51 9.23
N GLN A 186 2.54 -1.01 8.05
CA GLN A 186 3.85 -0.76 7.44
C GLN A 186 3.78 0.22 6.27
N TYR A 187 2.66 0.28 5.55
CA TYR A 187 2.55 1.05 4.31
C TYR A 187 2.88 2.53 4.51
N TRP A 188 2.19 3.19 5.46
CA TRP A 188 2.37 4.63 5.69
C TRP A 188 3.71 4.98 6.33
N ALA A 189 4.25 4.09 7.16
CA ALA A 189 5.61 4.24 7.66
C ALA A 189 6.63 4.24 6.50
N ALA A 190 6.40 3.40 5.49
CA ALA A 190 7.29 3.25 4.34
C ALA A 190 7.14 4.31 3.26
N PHE A 191 5.90 4.62 2.89
CA PHE A 191 5.59 5.37 1.67
C PHE A 191 4.90 6.70 1.94
N GLY A 192 4.56 7.01 3.19
CA GLY A 192 4.07 8.32 3.58
C GLY A 192 5.09 9.42 3.24
N GLY A 193 4.61 10.47 2.57
CA GLY A 193 5.44 11.57 2.05
C GLY A 193 6.26 11.21 0.82
N THR A 194 5.93 10.11 0.13
CA THR A 194 6.66 9.67 -1.07
C THR A 194 5.73 9.45 -2.26
N SER A 195 6.32 9.45 -3.45
CA SER A 195 5.69 8.96 -4.67
C SER A 195 6.29 7.62 -5.04
N VAL A 196 5.44 6.65 -5.37
CA VAL A 196 5.82 5.29 -5.69
C VAL A 196 5.30 4.91 -7.06
N ASP A 197 6.18 4.75 -8.05
CA ASP A 197 5.83 4.22 -9.38
C ASP A 197 6.05 2.72 -9.41
N TYR A 198 4.95 1.97 -9.52
CA TYR A 198 4.98 0.54 -9.74
C TYR A 198 4.90 0.25 -11.24
N ARG A 199 5.98 -0.31 -11.79
CA ARG A 199 5.98 -0.89 -13.13
C ARG A 199 5.83 -2.40 -13.04
N TRP A 200 4.65 -2.91 -13.37
CA TRP A 200 4.41 -4.36 -13.43
C TRP A 200 5.33 -5.00 -14.49
N ARG A 201 6.01 -6.08 -14.14
CA ARG A 201 6.95 -6.81 -15.01
C ARG A 201 6.34 -8.14 -15.43
N ARG A 202 6.75 -8.64 -16.59
CA ARG A 202 6.52 -10.05 -16.93
C ARG A 202 7.33 -10.89 -15.92
N GLY A 203 6.64 -11.67 -15.10
CA GLY A 203 7.23 -12.77 -14.35
C GLY A 203 7.51 -13.95 -15.25
#